data_AF-A0A919G2L9-F1
#
_entry.id   AF-A0A919G2L9-F1
#
_cell.length_a   1.000
_cell.length_b   1.000
_cell.length_c   1.000
_cell.angle_alpha   90.00
_cell.angle_beta   90.00
_cell.angle_gamma   90.00
#
_symmetry.space_group_name_H-M   'P 1'
#
loop_
_entity.id
_entity.type
_entity.pdbx_description
1 polymer ?
#
loop_
_entity_poly.entity_id
_entity_poly.type
_entity_poly.pdbx_seq_one_letter_code
_entity_poly.pdbx_strand_id
1 'polypeptide(L)'
;MAHTEPGTMRRILHREMPATIALLADEEDFTAMRRYGTFVFDDHHTYLRQIEALLRSLAAEGRHTSIALFDPEEYEEYCTGTGLEPDTATSRTRFTAELAARGPTVPYEGQHLADLVPALVTAALRRATWEYATLLLASVGACAVCGEDIGWSSYSRACDLVVRVLDRAGPGAHHLVCSAVTPADTLLSALDITYDQEGRARIDESQIREFATVLATAVATGSTGGLVVRTTAEDTPDRVYGWRLTGWNLAPLTAAEVFDAYCTDTETGEIVAPESGVDYGPPPDLGEDGPPAGHSH
;
A
#
# COMPACT_ATOMS: atom_id res chain seq x y z
N MET A 1 5.95 -34.20 -37.55
CA MET A 1 5.60 -32.90 -36.94
C MET A 1 4.08 -32.83 -36.91
N ALA A 2 3.47 -32.92 -35.73
CA ALA A 2 2.02 -32.91 -35.61
C ALA A 2 1.50 -31.50 -35.89
N HIS A 3 0.65 -31.34 -36.90
CA HIS A 3 -0.03 -30.08 -37.20
C HIS A 3 -1.02 -29.76 -36.08
N THR A 4 -0.67 -28.83 -35.20
CA THR A 4 -1.61 -28.30 -34.21
C THR A 4 -2.66 -27.48 -34.94
N GLU A 5 -3.93 -27.88 -34.84
CA GLU A 5 -5.03 -27.18 -35.51
C GLU A 5 -5.14 -25.72 -35.01
N PRO A 6 -5.49 -24.75 -35.88
CA PRO A 6 -5.55 -23.32 -35.53
C PRO A 6 -6.41 -22.99 -34.30
N GLY A 7 -7.48 -23.75 -34.06
CA GLY A 7 -8.34 -23.59 -32.87
C GLY A 7 -7.64 -24.02 -31.56
N THR A 8 -6.75 -25.01 -31.63
CA THR A 8 -5.94 -25.45 -30.49
C THR A 8 -4.84 -24.41 -30.20
N MET A 9 -4.22 -23.84 -31.24
CA MET A 9 -3.24 -22.75 -31.09
C MET A 9 -3.88 -21.51 -30.45
N ARG A 10 -5.05 -21.07 -30.92
CA ARG A 10 -5.73 -19.89 -30.38
C ARG A 10 -6.11 -20.06 -28.89
N ARG A 11 -6.54 -21.26 -28.49
CA ARG A 11 -6.86 -21.57 -27.09
C ARG A 11 -5.62 -21.57 -26.19
N ILE A 12 -4.49 -22.06 -26.68
CA ILE A 12 -3.20 -21.99 -25.95
C ILE A 12 -2.81 -20.53 -25.75
N LEU A 13 -2.86 -19.70 -26.81
CA LEU A 13 -2.53 -18.28 -26.71
C LEU A 13 -3.46 -17.54 -25.73
N HIS A 14 -4.76 -17.82 -25.74
CA HIS A 14 -5.68 -17.21 -24.77
C HIS A 14 -5.37 -17.58 -23.30
N ARG A 15 -4.81 -18.78 -23.06
CA ARG A 15 -4.40 -19.21 -21.72
C ARG A 15 -3.16 -18.48 -21.22
N GLU A 16 -2.24 -18.18 -22.13
CA GLU A 16 -0.99 -17.46 -21.84
C GLU A 16 -1.20 -15.94 -21.67
N MET A 17 -2.37 -15.41 -22.06
CA MET A 17 -2.69 -13.99 -21.90
C MET A 17 -3.17 -13.68 -20.48
N PRO A 18 -2.45 -12.82 -19.73
CA PRO A 18 -2.96 -12.31 -18.47
C PRO A 18 -4.21 -11.46 -18.71
N ALA A 19 -5.12 -11.47 -17.73
CA ALA A 19 -6.34 -10.68 -17.74
C ALA A 19 -6.39 -9.81 -16.48
N THR A 20 -6.97 -8.62 -16.62
CA THR A 20 -7.32 -7.78 -15.47
C THR A 20 -8.81 -7.49 -15.52
N ILE A 21 -9.48 -7.63 -14.38
CA ILE A 21 -10.88 -7.27 -14.21
C ILE A 21 -10.95 -6.04 -13.31
N ALA A 22 -11.61 -5.00 -13.79
CA ALA A 22 -11.92 -3.85 -12.96
C ALA A 22 -13.23 -4.10 -12.20
N LEU A 23 -13.20 -3.93 -10.89
CA LEU A 23 -14.27 -4.29 -9.96
C LEU A 23 -14.86 -3.04 -9.30
N LEU A 24 -16.18 -2.89 -9.39
CA LEU A 24 -16.96 -1.95 -8.59
C LEU A 24 -17.24 -2.61 -7.24
N ALA A 25 -16.42 -2.32 -6.23
CA ALA A 25 -16.39 -3.07 -4.98
C ALA A 25 -17.57 -2.73 -4.05
N ASP A 26 -17.99 -1.48 -4.00
CA ASP A 26 -19.12 -0.99 -3.21
C ASP A 26 -20.33 -0.60 -4.08
N GLU A 27 -21.45 -0.37 -3.39
CA GLU A 27 -22.74 -0.09 -4.02
C GLU A 27 -22.85 1.36 -4.55
N GLU A 28 -22.09 2.29 -3.99
CA GLU A 28 -22.09 3.69 -4.40
C GLU A 28 -21.43 3.83 -5.78
N ASP A 29 -20.23 3.27 -5.94
CA ASP A 29 -19.50 3.21 -7.20
C ASP A 29 -20.31 2.48 -8.28
N PHE A 30 -20.92 1.35 -7.91
CA PHE A 30 -21.80 0.61 -8.80
C PHE A 30 -22.97 1.48 -9.28
N THR A 31 -23.60 2.21 -8.37
CA THR A 31 -24.73 3.09 -8.67
C THR A 31 -24.32 4.24 -9.58
N ALA A 32 -23.14 4.83 -9.36
CA ALA A 32 -22.60 5.89 -10.20
C ALA A 32 -22.41 5.42 -11.66
N MET A 33 -21.97 4.17 -11.87
CA MET A 33 -21.82 3.61 -13.21
C MET A 33 -23.14 3.34 -13.95
N ARG A 34 -24.26 3.18 -13.24
CA ARG A 34 -25.58 2.98 -13.88
C ARG A 34 -26.09 4.19 -14.67
N ARG A 35 -25.46 5.36 -14.56
CA ARG A 35 -25.77 6.51 -15.41
C ARG A 35 -25.43 6.27 -16.89
N TYR A 36 -24.55 5.31 -17.18
CA TYR A 36 -24.14 4.94 -18.52
C TYR A 36 -25.03 3.83 -19.08
N GLY A 37 -25.74 4.08 -20.18
CA GLY A 37 -26.74 3.15 -20.73
C GLY A 37 -26.15 1.83 -21.25
N THR A 38 -24.85 1.80 -21.56
CA THR A 38 -24.14 0.58 -21.95
C THR A 38 -23.66 -0.26 -20.76
N PHE A 39 -23.81 0.22 -19.53
CA PHE A 39 -23.59 -0.55 -18.31
C PHE A 39 -24.92 -1.23 -17.90
N VAL A 40 -25.08 -2.48 -18.33
CA VAL A 40 -26.37 -3.20 -18.32
C VAL A 40 -26.67 -3.95 -17.01
N PHE A 41 -25.95 -3.65 -15.92
CA PHE A 41 -26.13 -4.31 -14.63
C PHE A 41 -27.05 -3.48 -13.73
N ASP A 42 -28.07 -4.13 -13.16
CA ASP A 42 -29.10 -3.43 -12.38
C ASP A 42 -28.93 -3.57 -10.86
N ASP A 43 -28.25 -4.63 -10.41
CA ASP A 43 -28.12 -5.05 -9.00
C ASP A 43 -26.65 -5.39 -8.67
N HIS A 44 -26.11 -4.75 -7.63
CA HIS A 44 -24.70 -4.87 -7.25
C HIS A 44 -24.34 -6.27 -6.78
N HIS A 45 -25.18 -6.90 -5.94
CA HIS A 45 -24.92 -8.24 -5.43
C HIS A 45 -24.93 -9.30 -6.54
N THR A 46 -25.80 -9.14 -7.55
CA THR A 46 -25.81 -9.97 -8.74
C THR A 46 -24.59 -9.71 -9.60
N TYR A 47 -24.17 -8.46 -9.78
CA TYR A 47 -22.93 -8.09 -10.46
C TYR A 47 -21.70 -8.78 -9.84
N LEU A 48 -21.51 -8.67 -8.52
CA LEU A 48 -20.38 -9.30 -7.82
C LEU A 48 -20.38 -10.82 -8.01
N ARG A 49 -21.53 -11.48 -7.89
CA ARG A 49 -21.66 -12.91 -8.16
C ARG A 49 -21.27 -13.31 -9.59
N GLN A 50 -21.63 -12.50 -10.59
CA GLN A 50 -21.27 -12.76 -11.98
C GLN A 50 -19.76 -12.57 -12.21
N ILE A 51 -19.16 -11.56 -11.59
CA ILE A 51 -17.71 -11.36 -11.63
C ILE A 51 -16.99 -12.54 -10.96
N GLU A 52 -17.46 -13.01 -9.80
CA GLU A 52 -16.86 -14.17 -9.12
C GLU A 52 -16.97 -15.45 -9.98
N ALA A 53 -18.11 -15.68 -10.61
CA ALA A 53 -18.28 -16.80 -11.54
C ALA A 53 -17.33 -16.71 -12.75
N LEU A 54 -17.13 -15.50 -13.30
CA LEU A 54 -16.19 -15.24 -14.38
C LEU A 54 -14.74 -15.52 -13.93
N LEU A 55 -14.33 -15.01 -12.78
CA LEU A 55 -13.00 -15.24 -12.21
C LEU A 55 -12.71 -16.73 -12.03
N ARG A 56 -13.67 -17.48 -11.46
CA ARG A 56 -13.56 -18.95 -11.32
C ARG A 56 -13.42 -19.66 -12.66
N SER A 57 -14.16 -19.23 -13.69
CA SER A 57 -14.03 -19.78 -15.04
C SER A 57 -12.64 -19.53 -15.64
N LEU A 58 -12.14 -18.29 -15.53
CA LEU A 58 -10.82 -17.91 -16.04
C LEU A 58 -9.70 -18.68 -15.32
N ALA A 59 -9.81 -18.86 -14.00
CA ALA A 59 -8.87 -19.64 -13.21
C ALA A 59 -8.91 -21.14 -13.58
N ALA A 60 -10.10 -21.71 -13.81
CA ALA A 60 -10.25 -23.11 -14.25
C ALA A 60 -9.65 -23.36 -15.65
N GLU A 61 -9.64 -22.34 -16.51
CA GLU A 61 -8.93 -22.35 -17.80
C GLU A 61 -7.41 -22.17 -17.65
N GLY A 62 -6.92 -21.91 -16.44
CA GLY A 62 -5.52 -21.70 -16.11
C GLY A 62 -4.99 -20.34 -16.56
N ARG A 63 -5.84 -19.32 -16.60
CA ARG A 63 -5.46 -17.94 -16.95
C ARG A 63 -5.02 -17.18 -15.70
N HIS A 64 -3.93 -16.44 -15.80
CA HIS A 64 -3.50 -15.51 -14.76
C HIS A 64 -4.40 -14.28 -14.79
N THR A 65 -5.21 -14.10 -13.75
CA THR A 65 -6.14 -12.97 -13.65
C THR A 65 -5.76 -12.12 -12.45
N SER A 66 -5.71 -10.80 -12.64
CA SER A 66 -5.65 -9.82 -11.56
C SER A 66 -6.94 -9.00 -11.50
N ILE A 67 -7.16 -8.36 -10.37
CA ILE A 67 -8.32 -7.50 -10.14
C ILE A 67 -7.79 -6.11 -9.78
N ALA A 68 -8.48 -5.07 -10.26
CA ALA A 68 -8.26 -3.67 -9.88
C ALA A 68 -9.58 -3.07 -9.38
N LEU A 69 -9.53 -2.06 -8.50
CA LEU A 69 -10.73 -1.27 -8.21
C LEU A 69 -11.06 -0.39 -9.41
N PHE A 70 -12.35 -0.28 -9.71
CA PHE A 70 -12.87 0.66 -10.70
C PHE A 70 -13.51 1.82 -9.95
N ASP A 71 -12.86 2.96 -9.96
CA ASP A 71 -13.41 4.22 -9.44
C ASP A 71 -14.14 4.97 -10.58
N PRO A 72 -15.45 5.25 -10.45
CA PRO A 72 -16.23 5.97 -11.48
C PRO A 72 -15.83 7.43 -11.68
N GLU A 73 -15.29 8.10 -10.66
CA GLU A 73 -14.79 9.47 -10.74
C GLU A 73 -13.48 9.49 -11.53
N GLU A 74 -12.53 8.62 -11.18
CA GLU A 74 -11.28 8.46 -11.96
C GLU A 74 -11.56 8.07 -13.42
N TYR A 75 -12.59 7.25 -13.66
CA TYR A 75 -13.01 6.89 -15.01
C TYR A 75 -13.52 8.10 -15.82
N GLU A 76 -14.29 8.99 -15.19
CA GLU A 76 -14.80 10.21 -15.83
C GLU A 76 -13.67 11.19 -16.14
N GLU A 77 -12.72 11.35 -15.21
CA GLU A 77 -11.50 12.15 -15.41
C GLU A 77 -10.65 11.57 -16.54
N TYR A 78 -10.44 10.26 -16.57
CA TYR A 78 -9.71 9.57 -17.62
C TYR A 78 -10.36 9.79 -18.99
N CYS A 79 -11.68 9.62 -19.10
CA CYS A 79 -12.41 9.85 -20.35
C CYS A 79 -12.31 11.30 -20.81
N THR A 80 -12.45 12.25 -19.88
CA THR A 80 -12.32 13.68 -20.17
C THR A 80 -10.91 14.03 -20.64
N GLY A 81 -9.89 13.58 -19.92
CA GLY A 81 -8.47 13.85 -20.24
C GLY A 81 -8.00 13.21 -21.54
N THR A 82 -8.63 12.11 -21.98
CA THR A 82 -8.29 11.39 -23.21
C THR A 82 -9.24 11.66 -24.38
N GLY A 83 -10.34 12.38 -24.15
CA GLY A 83 -11.38 12.66 -25.15
C GLY A 83 -12.18 11.42 -25.57
N LEU A 84 -12.33 10.44 -24.68
CA LEU A 84 -13.11 9.22 -24.92
C LEU A 84 -14.57 9.41 -24.53
N GLU A 85 -15.47 8.75 -25.27
CA GLU A 85 -16.90 8.68 -24.91
C GLU A 85 -17.09 7.73 -23.72
N PRO A 86 -17.52 8.22 -22.54
CA PRO A 86 -17.61 7.40 -21.33
C PRO A 86 -18.71 6.32 -21.40
N ASP A 87 -19.77 6.48 -22.19
CA ASP A 87 -20.82 5.46 -22.33
C ASP A 87 -20.49 4.38 -23.39
N THR A 88 -19.29 3.81 -23.34
CA THR A 88 -18.95 2.66 -24.20
C THR A 88 -18.17 1.58 -23.47
N ALA A 89 -18.40 0.32 -23.86
CA ALA A 89 -17.61 -0.82 -23.38
C ALA A 89 -16.11 -0.70 -23.76
N THR A 90 -15.81 -0.07 -24.90
CA THR A 90 -14.43 0.16 -25.34
C THR A 90 -13.69 1.11 -24.40
N SER A 91 -14.32 2.21 -23.98
CA SER A 91 -13.72 3.16 -23.03
C SER A 91 -13.48 2.52 -21.67
N ARG A 92 -14.45 1.76 -21.14
CA ARG A 92 -14.27 0.99 -19.89
C ARG A 92 -13.14 -0.04 -20.00
N THR A 93 -13.01 -0.71 -21.14
CA THR A 93 -11.91 -1.68 -21.37
C THR A 93 -10.55 -0.98 -21.44
N ARG A 94 -10.48 0.22 -22.06
CA ARG A 94 -9.26 1.03 -22.09
C ARG A 94 -8.86 1.51 -20.69
N PHE A 95 -9.83 1.95 -19.91
CA PHE A 95 -9.59 2.32 -18.52
C PHE A 95 -9.14 1.12 -17.67
N THR A 96 -9.74 -0.06 -17.87
CA THR A 96 -9.25 -1.30 -17.22
C THR A 96 -7.80 -1.61 -17.59
N ALA A 97 -7.40 -1.36 -18.84
CA ALA A 97 -6.01 -1.52 -19.27
C ALA A 97 -5.07 -0.48 -18.65
N GLU A 98 -5.55 0.74 -18.42
CA GLU A 98 -4.84 1.80 -17.70
C GLU A 98 -4.62 1.40 -16.23
N LEU A 99 -5.67 0.93 -15.55
CA LEU A 99 -5.60 0.39 -14.20
C LEU A 99 -4.62 -0.79 -14.11
N ALA A 100 -4.65 -1.70 -15.09
CA ALA A 100 -3.71 -2.83 -15.14
C ALA A 100 -2.25 -2.39 -15.31
N ALA A 101 -2.01 -1.26 -15.97
CA ALA A 101 -0.67 -0.76 -16.27
C ALA A 101 -0.09 0.12 -15.16
N ARG A 102 -0.92 0.91 -14.47
CA ARG A 102 -0.48 1.94 -13.52
C ARG A 102 -1.09 1.82 -12.12
N GLY A 103 -2.26 1.18 -12.02
CA GLY A 103 -3.02 1.05 -10.79
C GLY A 103 -2.59 -0.16 -9.94
N PRO A 104 -3.00 -0.18 -8.67
CA PRO A 104 -2.84 -1.34 -7.82
C PRO A 104 -3.69 -2.50 -8.34
N THR A 105 -3.09 -3.69 -8.43
CA THR A 105 -3.81 -4.91 -8.77
C THR A 105 -3.51 -6.02 -7.78
N VAL A 106 -4.51 -6.85 -7.50
CA VAL A 106 -4.38 -8.03 -6.64
C VAL A 106 -4.55 -9.27 -7.52
N PRO A 107 -3.63 -10.26 -7.46
CA PRO A 107 -3.78 -11.50 -8.19
C PRO A 107 -4.98 -12.30 -7.67
N TYR A 108 -5.76 -12.88 -8.57
CA TYR A 108 -6.80 -13.83 -8.23
C TYR A 108 -6.23 -15.25 -8.17
N GLU A 109 -6.27 -15.86 -7.00
CA GLU A 109 -5.76 -17.23 -6.76
C GLU A 109 -6.86 -18.22 -6.35
N GLY A 110 -8.13 -17.85 -6.55
CA GLY A 110 -9.29 -18.69 -6.25
C GLY A 110 -10.08 -18.30 -5.00
N GLN A 111 -9.73 -17.18 -4.35
CA GLN A 111 -10.42 -16.65 -3.17
C GLN A 111 -11.85 -16.18 -3.49
N HIS A 112 -12.67 -15.96 -2.47
CA HIS A 112 -13.95 -15.27 -2.64
C HIS A 112 -13.73 -13.76 -2.78
N LEU A 113 -14.64 -13.06 -3.48
CA LEU A 113 -14.53 -11.60 -3.63
C LEU A 113 -14.56 -10.87 -2.27
N ALA A 114 -15.32 -11.37 -1.30
CA ALA A 114 -15.35 -10.82 0.06
C ALA A 114 -13.98 -10.81 0.75
N ASP A 115 -13.10 -11.75 0.40
CA ASP A 115 -11.74 -11.82 0.95
C ASP A 115 -10.76 -10.94 0.14
N LEU A 116 -11.05 -10.68 -1.14
CA LEU A 116 -10.20 -9.91 -2.05
C LEU A 116 -10.43 -8.40 -1.97
N VAL A 117 -11.69 -7.98 -1.76
CA VAL A 117 -12.05 -6.55 -1.70
C VAL A 117 -11.24 -5.81 -0.62
N PRO A 118 -11.08 -6.31 0.62
CA PRO A 118 -10.26 -5.64 1.62
C PRO A 118 -8.79 -5.46 1.18
N ALA A 119 -8.22 -6.47 0.51
CA ALA A 119 -6.85 -6.39 -0.02
C ALA A 119 -6.73 -5.35 -1.16
N LEU A 120 -7.75 -5.25 -2.03
CA LEU A 120 -7.82 -4.26 -3.10
C LEU A 120 -7.92 -2.83 -2.54
N VAL A 121 -8.81 -2.62 -1.57
CA VAL A 121 -8.95 -1.32 -0.88
C VAL A 121 -7.65 -0.95 -0.18
N THR A 122 -7.00 -1.90 0.50
CA THR A 122 -5.69 -1.66 1.13
C THR A 122 -4.65 -1.24 0.09
N ALA A 123 -4.60 -1.90 -1.07
CA ALA A 123 -3.66 -1.56 -2.14
C ALA A 123 -3.94 -0.18 -2.76
N ALA A 124 -5.21 0.19 -2.93
CA ALA A 124 -5.63 1.51 -3.37
C ALA A 124 -5.27 2.62 -2.38
N LEU A 125 -5.54 2.42 -1.09
CA LEU A 125 -5.17 3.37 -0.04
C LEU A 125 -3.65 3.57 0.06
N ARG A 126 -2.86 2.48 -0.05
CA ARG A 126 -1.39 2.58 -0.10
C ARG A 126 -0.92 3.42 -1.29
N ARG A 127 -1.51 3.21 -2.46
CA ARG A 127 -1.19 3.97 -3.67
C ARG A 127 -1.51 5.46 -3.47
N ALA A 128 -2.71 5.80 -3.03
CA ALA A 128 -3.14 7.17 -2.80
C ALA A 128 -2.25 7.86 -1.75
N THR A 129 -1.92 7.16 -0.66
CA THR A 129 -1.00 7.64 0.39
C THR A 129 0.37 7.98 -0.19
N TRP A 130 0.93 7.10 -1.02
CA TRP A 130 2.23 7.31 -1.64
C TRP A 130 2.24 8.49 -2.63
N GLU A 131 1.19 8.62 -3.44
CA GLU A 131 1.06 9.73 -4.40
C GLU A 131 0.96 11.08 -3.67
N TYR A 132 0.12 11.15 -2.63
CA TYR A 132 -0.01 12.35 -1.81
C TYR A 132 1.30 12.69 -1.08
N ALA A 133 1.97 11.71 -0.47
CA ALA A 133 3.25 11.90 0.19
C ALA A 133 4.34 12.41 -0.78
N THR A 134 4.35 11.88 -2.02
CA THR A 134 5.26 12.31 -3.09
C THR A 134 4.99 13.75 -3.50
N LEU A 135 3.71 14.14 -3.66
CA LEU A 135 3.33 15.53 -3.95
C LEU A 135 3.76 16.48 -2.83
N LEU A 136 3.57 16.09 -1.57
CA LEU A 136 4.02 16.87 -0.42
C LEU A 136 5.53 17.08 -0.44
N LEU A 137 6.33 16.02 -0.61
CA LEU A 137 7.79 16.14 -0.67
C LEU A 137 8.24 17.07 -1.80
N ALA A 138 7.64 16.95 -2.98
CA ALA A 138 7.93 17.83 -4.11
C ALA A 138 7.57 19.31 -3.83
N SER A 139 6.61 19.56 -2.93
CA SER A 139 6.14 20.91 -2.61
C SER A 139 6.99 21.65 -1.57
N VAL A 140 7.82 20.94 -0.79
CA VAL A 140 8.61 21.54 0.32
C VAL A 140 9.72 22.48 -0.21
N GLY A 141 10.26 22.19 -1.39
CA GLY A 141 11.25 23.03 -2.06
C GLY A 141 12.65 22.96 -1.44
N ALA A 142 13.47 23.97 -1.71
CA ALA A 142 14.86 24.03 -1.28
C ALA A 142 15.04 24.82 0.04
N CYS A 143 16.04 24.44 0.82
CA CYS A 143 16.43 25.14 2.03
C CYS A 143 16.84 26.58 1.73
N ALA A 144 16.26 27.54 2.44
CA ALA A 144 16.54 28.96 2.25
C ALA A 144 18.00 29.36 2.62
N VAL A 145 18.72 28.53 3.37
CA VAL A 145 20.08 28.83 3.84
C VAL A 145 21.16 28.17 2.97
N CYS A 146 21.04 26.86 2.70
CA CYS A 146 22.05 26.12 1.93
C CYS A 146 21.65 25.81 0.47
N GLY A 147 20.37 25.99 0.11
CA GLY A 147 19.87 25.72 -1.24
C GLY A 147 19.65 24.25 -1.58
N GLU A 148 19.81 23.33 -0.61
CA GLU A 148 19.60 21.90 -0.81
C GLU A 148 18.10 21.55 -0.90
N ASP A 149 17.76 20.55 -1.71
CA ASP A 149 16.39 20.05 -1.87
C ASP A 149 15.96 19.31 -0.60
N ILE A 150 15.02 19.90 0.15
CA ILE A 150 14.58 19.36 1.45
C ILE A 150 13.89 18.01 1.25
N GLY A 151 13.14 17.83 0.16
CA GLY A 151 12.45 16.58 -0.14
C GLY A 151 13.46 15.45 -0.33
N TRP A 152 14.53 15.71 -1.07
CA TRP A 152 15.59 14.72 -1.27
C TRP A 152 16.37 14.42 0.02
N SER A 153 16.83 15.44 0.75
CA SER A 153 17.56 15.23 2.00
C SER A 153 16.70 14.48 3.04
N SER A 154 15.40 14.76 3.10
CA SER A 154 14.46 14.07 3.99
C SER A 154 14.25 12.61 3.59
N TYR A 155 14.18 12.31 2.29
CA TYR A 155 14.10 10.93 1.81
C TYR A 155 15.38 10.13 2.10
N SER A 156 16.55 10.72 1.85
CA SER A 156 17.83 10.10 2.22
C SER A 156 17.87 9.81 3.72
N ARG A 157 17.42 10.76 4.55
CA ARG A 157 17.35 10.59 6.00
C ARG A 157 16.38 9.47 6.40
N ALA A 158 15.20 9.40 5.77
CA ALA A 158 14.23 8.35 6.05
C ALA A 158 14.81 6.96 5.75
N CYS A 159 15.50 6.79 4.61
CA CYS A 159 16.20 5.55 4.29
C CYS A 159 17.24 5.18 5.35
N ASP A 160 18.07 6.14 5.79
CA ASP A 160 19.07 5.90 6.84
C ASP A 160 18.42 5.46 8.17
N LEU A 161 17.30 6.08 8.54
CA LEU A 161 16.56 5.71 9.74
C LEU A 161 15.98 4.29 9.64
N VAL A 162 15.42 3.92 8.48
CA VAL A 162 14.93 2.55 8.24
C VAL A 162 16.06 1.55 8.40
N VAL A 163 17.20 1.76 7.74
CA VAL A 163 18.37 0.87 7.85
C VAL A 163 18.80 0.69 9.31
N ARG A 164 18.89 1.79 10.06
CA ARG A 164 19.26 1.72 11.49
C ARG A 164 18.25 0.94 12.33
N VAL A 165 16.95 1.12 12.08
CA VAL A 165 15.91 0.36 12.79
C VAL A 165 16.08 -1.13 12.50
N LEU A 166 16.30 -1.51 11.25
CA LEU A 166 16.46 -2.91 10.84
C LEU A 166 17.73 -3.55 11.38
N ASP A 167 18.86 -2.82 11.37
CA ASP A 167 20.11 -3.29 11.95
C ASP A 167 20.00 -3.59 13.46
N ARG A 168 19.02 -2.98 14.14
CA ARG A 168 18.80 -3.10 15.58
C ARG A 168 17.61 -3.96 15.98
N ALA A 169 16.75 -4.34 15.03
CA ALA A 169 15.50 -5.06 15.31
C ALA A 169 15.73 -6.49 15.86
N GLY A 170 16.93 -7.04 15.68
CA GLY A 170 17.26 -8.40 16.09
C GLY A 170 16.69 -9.44 15.12
N PRO A 171 16.73 -10.75 15.47
CA PRO A 171 16.18 -11.80 14.61
C PRO A 171 14.65 -11.86 14.69
N GLY A 172 14.00 -12.23 13.59
CA GLY A 172 12.55 -12.47 13.51
C GLY A 172 11.95 -11.90 12.23
N ALA A 173 10.67 -12.17 11.97
CA ALA A 173 9.93 -11.40 10.98
C ALA A 173 9.55 -10.05 11.60
N HIS A 174 9.69 -8.97 10.83
CA HIS A 174 9.37 -7.62 11.31
C HIS A 174 8.23 -7.02 10.50
N HIS A 175 7.27 -6.43 11.19
CA HIS A 175 6.24 -5.59 10.63
C HIS A 175 6.44 -4.18 11.18
N LEU A 176 6.79 -3.24 10.30
CA LEU A 176 7.01 -1.85 10.66
C LEU A 176 5.81 -1.03 10.18
N VAL A 177 5.37 -0.08 10.99
CA VAL A 177 4.34 0.91 10.62
C VAL A 177 4.88 2.30 10.91
N CYS A 178 4.85 3.19 9.93
CA CYS A 178 5.14 4.60 10.14
C CYS A 178 3.90 5.47 9.91
N SER A 179 3.79 6.54 10.69
CA SER A 179 2.73 7.53 10.58
C SER A 179 3.28 8.94 10.38
N ALA A 180 2.56 9.74 9.58
CA ALA A 180 2.82 11.16 9.38
C ALA A 180 1.50 11.93 9.44
N VAL A 181 1.32 12.79 10.45
CA VAL A 181 0.13 13.65 10.55
C VAL A 181 0.31 14.85 9.63
N THR A 182 -0.54 14.98 8.62
CA THR A 182 -0.54 16.11 7.68
C THR A 182 -1.79 16.97 7.89
N PRO A 183 -1.84 18.19 7.30
CA PRO A 183 -3.05 19.02 7.39
C PRO A 183 -4.30 18.41 6.74
N ALA A 184 -4.13 17.51 5.76
CA ALA A 184 -5.25 16.86 5.09
C ALA A 184 -5.68 15.59 5.81
N ASP A 185 -4.71 14.73 6.16
CA ASP A 185 -4.98 13.44 6.81
C ASP A 185 -3.73 12.85 7.52
N THR A 186 -3.90 11.74 8.24
CA THR A 186 -2.79 10.93 8.76
C THR A 186 -2.37 9.90 7.71
N LEU A 187 -1.13 10.03 7.24
CA LEU A 187 -0.54 9.05 6.32
C LEU A 187 -0.01 7.87 7.11
N LEU A 188 -0.34 6.66 6.66
CA LEU A 188 0.14 5.41 7.23
C LEU A 188 0.80 4.56 6.15
N SER A 189 1.97 4.01 6.46
CA SER A 189 2.61 3.04 5.59
C SER A 189 3.18 1.89 6.42
N ALA A 190 3.11 0.68 5.85
CA ALA A 190 3.57 -0.54 6.48
C ALA A 190 4.63 -1.23 5.63
N LEU A 191 5.64 -1.79 6.29
CA LEU A 191 6.74 -2.51 5.70
C LEU A 191 6.88 -3.87 6.37
N ASP A 192 6.70 -4.92 5.58
CA ASP A 192 6.86 -6.30 6.02
C ASP A 192 8.24 -6.82 5.63
N ILE A 193 8.91 -7.47 6.58
CA ILE A 193 10.25 -7.99 6.41
C ILE A 193 10.26 -9.43 6.91
N THR A 194 10.54 -10.32 5.98
CA THR A 194 10.72 -11.75 6.26
C THR A 194 12.16 -12.14 5.95
N TYR A 195 12.61 -13.29 6.44
CA TYR A 195 13.94 -13.80 6.15
C TYR A 195 13.83 -15.14 5.43
N ASP A 196 14.67 -15.36 4.42
CA ASP A 196 14.76 -16.66 3.75
C ASP A 196 15.54 -17.68 4.61
N GLN A 197 15.65 -18.92 4.12
CA GLN A 197 16.36 -19.99 4.82
C GLN A 197 17.86 -19.71 4.98
N GLU A 198 18.43 -18.82 4.17
CA GLU A 198 19.81 -18.35 4.26
C GLU A 198 19.96 -17.13 5.18
N GLY A 199 18.87 -16.65 5.79
CA GLY A 199 18.86 -15.49 6.69
C GLY A 199 18.95 -14.15 5.97
N ARG A 200 18.64 -14.08 4.67
CA ARG A 200 18.59 -12.82 3.92
C ARG A 200 17.21 -12.20 4.06
N ALA A 201 17.18 -10.90 4.34
CA ALA A 201 15.95 -10.13 4.38
C ALA A 201 15.27 -10.11 3.00
N ARG A 202 14.00 -10.47 2.97
CA ARG A 202 13.08 -10.31 1.85
C ARG A 202 12.19 -9.13 2.15
N ILE A 203 12.40 -8.08 1.38
CA ILE A 203 11.68 -6.83 1.49
C ILE A 203 11.11 -6.52 0.11
N ASP A 204 9.84 -6.16 0.06
CA ASP A 204 9.22 -5.70 -1.17
C ASP A 204 9.71 -4.28 -1.52
N GLU A 205 10.22 -4.10 -2.74
CA GLU A 205 10.79 -2.84 -3.19
C GLU A 205 9.77 -1.70 -3.29
N SER A 206 8.48 -2.00 -3.51
CA SER A 206 7.43 -0.97 -3.48
C SER A 206 7.10 -0.60 -2.05
N GLN A 207 6.95 -1.58 -1.14
CA GLN A 207 6.68 -1.30 0.27
C GLN A 207 7.78 -0.44 0.91
N ILE A 208 9.07 -0.76 0.69
CA ILE A 208 10.15 0.04 1.31
C ILE A 208 10.19 1.47 0.75
N ARG A 209 9.89 1.65 -0.54
CA ARG A 209 9.82 2.98 -1.15
C ARG A 209 8.64 3.77 -0.60
N GLU A 210 7.46 3.17 -0.52
CA GLU A 210 6.26 3.78 0.05
C GLU A 210 6.49 4.19 1.51
N PHE A 211 7.06 3.29 2.30
CA PHE A 211 7.41 3.51 3.69
C PHE A 211 8.40 4.66 3.86
N ALA A 212 9.50 4.65 3.09
CA ALA A 212 10.50 5.70 3.12
C ALA A 212 9.92 7.05 2.68
N THR A 213 9.02 7.08 1.68
CA THR A 213 8.34 8.31 1.25
C THR A 213 7.47 8.89 2.37
N VAL A 214 6.66 8.09 3.06
CA VAL A 214 5.81 8.59 4.17
C VAL A 214 6.66 9.07 5.35
N LEU A 215 7.69 8.31 5.74
CA LEU A 215 8.62 8.73 6.80
C LEU A 215 9.35 10.03 6.42
N ALA A 216 9.77 10.15 5.15
CA ALA A 216 10.41 11.36 4.64
C ALA A 216 9.46 12.57 4.67
N THR A 217 8.18 12.38 4.35
CA THR A 217 7.18 13.45 4.48
C THR A 217 7.14 13.95 5.91
N ALA A 218 7.09 13.05 6.90
CA ALA A 218 7.08 13.46 8.31
C ALA A 218 8.34 14.26 8.70
N VAL A 219 9.52 13.85 8.21
CA VAL A 219 10.79 14.56 8.44
C VAL A 219 10.77 15.94 7.77
N ALA A 220 10.37 16.02 6.51
CA ALA A 220 10.39 17.23 5.70
C ALA A 220 9.45 18.32 6.23
N THR A 221 8.28 17.93 6.71
CA THR A 221 7.25 18.85 7.21
C THR A 221 7.35 19.12 8.70
N GLY A 222 8.22 18.40 9.42
CA GLY A 222 8.26 18.43 10.89
C GLY A 222 6.95 17.96 11.52
N SER A 223 6.20 17.11 10.81
CA SER A 223 4.92 16.59 11.25
C SER A 223 5.06 15.71 12.50
N THR A 224 4.04 15.73 13.34
CA THR A 224 3.89 14.72 14.38
C THR A 224 3.74 13.35 13.71
N GLY A 225 4.49 12.36 14.20
CA GLY A 225 4.50 11.03 13.61
C GLY A 225 5.37 10.09 14.41
N GLY A 226 5.39 8.83 13.99
CA GLY A 226 6.18 7.81 14.66
C GLY A 226 6.40 6.59 13.79
N LEU A 227 7.21 5.68 14.33
CA LEU A 227 7.52 4.39 13.74
C LEU A 227 7.36 3.34 14.83
N VAL A 228 6.57 2.31 14.57
CA VAL A 228 6.42 1.16 15.46
C VAL A 228 6.88 -0.10 14.72
N VAL A 229 7.48 -1.02 15.46
CA VAL A 229 7.95 -2.31 14.97
C VAL A 229 7.31 -3.39 15.82
N ARG A 230 6.70 -4.37 15.15
CA ARG A 230 6.35 -5.67 15.72
C ARG A 230 7.34 -6.69 15.20
N THR A 231 7.99 -7.41 16.11
CA THR A 231 8.88 -8.52 15.79
C THR A 231 8.22 -9.83 16.21
N THR A 232 8.09 -10.75 15.27
CA THR A 232 7.53 -12.09 15.44
C THR A 232 8.66 -13.11 15.33
N ALA A 233 8.82 -13.97 16.32
CA ALA A 233 9.81 -15.04 16.30
C ALA A 233 9.24 -16.34 16.90
N GLU A 234 9.74 -17.48 16.45
CA GLU A 234 9.26 -18.79 16.92
C GLU A 234 9.45 -18.94 18.43
N ASP A 235 8.43 -19.51 19.10
CA ASP A 235 8.41 -19.85 20.52
C ASP A 235 8.66 -18.68 21.50
N THR A 236 8.52 -17.44 21.04
CA THR A 236 8.59 -16.23 21.89
C THR A 236 7.36 -15.35 21.69
N PRO A 237 6.90 -14.62 22.73
CA PRO A 237 5.89 -13.57 22.55
C PRO A 237 6.34 -12.54 21.51
N ASP A 238 5.40 -12.00 20.74
CA ASP A 238 5.68 -10.92 19.80
C ASP A 238 6.15 -9.69 20.57
N ARG A 239 7.19 -9.03 20.08
CA ARG A 239 7.71 -7.83 20.73
C ARG A 239 7.31 -6.60 19.94
N VAL A 240 6.70 -5.62 20.61
CA VAL A 240 6.29 -4.35 20.01
C VAL A 240 7.01 -3.19 20.70
N TYR A 241 7.64 -2.34 19.90
CA TYR A 241 8.36 -1.14 20.36
C TYR A 241 8.36 -0.07 19.26
N GLY A 242 8.57 1.19 19.63
CA GLY A 242 8.55 2.26 18.64
C GLY A 242 9.29 3.52 19.04
N TRP A 243 9.31 4.46 18.11
CA TRP A 243 9.90 5.78 18.25
C TRP A 243 8.91 6.83 17.77
N ARG A 244 8.92 8.01 18.39
CA ARG A 244 8.29 9.21 17.85
C ARG A 244 9.30 9.97 17.00
N LEU A 245 8.80 10.63 15.96
CA LEU A 245 9.62 11.55 15.20
C LEU A 245 9.82 12.85 15.99
N THR A 246 11.04 13.35 16.05
CA THR A 246 11.40 14.63 16.67
C THR A 246 12.40 15.34 15.78
N GLY A 247 11.89 16.27 14.97
CA GLY A 247 12.65 16.88 13.88
C GLY A 247 13.08 15.81 12.87
N TRP A 248 14.40 15.61 12.75
CA TRP A 248 15.00 14.68 11.79
C TRP A 248 15.36 13.32 12.41
N ASN A 249 15.01 13.10 13.69
CA ASN A 249 15.48 11.98 14.49
C ASN A 249 14.32 11.18 15.10
N LEU A 250 14.60 9.95 15.49
CA LEU A 250 13.67 9.06 16.17
C LEU A 250 13.96 9.02 17.67
N ALA A 251 13.07 9.57 18.48
CA ALA A 251 13.16 9.51 19.93
C ALA A 251 12.37 8.29 20.44
N PRO A 252 12.94 7.49 21.38
CA PRO A 252 12.32 6.24 21.81
C PRO A 252 10.98 6.49 22.52
N LEU A 253 9.98 5.65 22.22
CA LEU A 253 8.76 5.56 23.01
C LEU A 253 8.98 4.66 24.22
N THR A 254 8.28 4.98 25.30
CA THR A 254 8.18 4.11 26.47
C THR A 254 7.23 2.95 26.19
N ALA A 255 7.38 1.85 26.94
CA ALA A 255 6.46 0.71 26.84
C ALA A 255 4.98 1.13 27.03
N ALA A 256 4.71 2.09 27.92
CA ALA A 256 3.36 2.60 28.16
C ALA A 256 2.81 3.37 26.95
N GLU A 257 3.63 4.19 26.29
CA GLU A 257 3.20 4.95 25.10
C GLU A 257 2.92 4.01 23.91
N VAL A 258 3.72 2.95 23.74
CA VAL A 258 3.47 1.95 22.69
C VAL A 258 2.22 1.12 23.00
N PHE A 259 2.03 0.73 24.27
CA PHE A 259 0.84 0.01 24.72
C PHE A 259 -0.43 0.82 24.50
N ASP A 260 -0.43 2.11 24.87
CA ASP A 260 -1.57 3.01 24.69
C ASP A 260 -1.94 3.17 23.21
N ALA A 261 -0.93 3.29 22.34
CA ALA A 261 -1.14 3.36 20.89
C ALA A 261 -1.76 2.07 20.31
N TYR A 262 -1.39 0.89 20.81
CA TYR A 262 -1.95 -0.40 20.36
C TYR A 262 -3.32 -0.72 20.95
N CYS A 263 -3.63 -0.14 22.10
CA CYS A 263 -4.93 -0.32 22.76
C CYS A 263 -5.91 0.80 22.40
N THR A 264 -5.62 1.61 21.38
CA THR A 264 -6.50 2.66 20.88
C THR A 264 -6.84 2.39 19.42
N ASP A 265 -8.13 2.27 19.11
CA ASP A 265 -8.61 2.12 17.75
C ASP A 265 -8.29 3.39 16.94
N THR A 266 -7.64 3.23 15.79
CA THR A 266 -7.12 4.36 15.01
C THR A 266 -8.22 5.18 14.32
N GLU A 267 -9.39 4.61 14.08
CA GLU A 267 -10.52 5.31 13.43
C GLU A 267 -11.45 5.97 14.45
N THR A 268 -11.70 5.32 15.57
CA THR A 268 -12.71 5.72 16.57
C THR A 268 -12.11 6.31 17.84
N GLY A 269 -10.84 6.03 18.13
CA GLY A 269 -10.18 6.38 19.39
C GLY A 269 -10.66 5.56 20.59
N GLU A 270 -11.46 4.51 20.37
CA GLU A 270 -11.95 3.65 21.44
C GLU A 270 -10.86 2.73 21.99
N ILE A 271 -11.00 2.34 23.26
CA ILE A 271 -10.04 1.43 23.89
C ILE A 271 -10.29 0.01 23.40
N VAL A 272 -9.29 -0.57 22.76
CA VAL A 272 -9.25 -1.97 22.33
C VAL A 272 -8.52 -2.79 23.39
N ALA A 273 -9.00 -4.01 23.64
CA ALA A 273 -8.34 -4.92 24.57
C ALA A 273 -6.94 -5.29 24.04
N PRO A 274 -5.91 -5.34 24.90
CA PRO A 274 -4.57 -5.71 24.48
C PRO A 274 -4.53 -7.14 23.94
N GLU A 275 -3.80 -7.34 22.85
CA GLU A 275 -3.59 -8.65 22.24
C GLU A 275 -2.78 -9.57 23.17
N SER A 276 -3.26 -10.80 23.37
CA SER A 276 -2.56 -11.81 24.17
C SER A 276 -1.30 -12.28 23.46
N GLY A 277 -0.19 -12.42 24.19
CA GLY A 277 1.07 -12.91 23.62
C GLY A 277 1.94 -11.82 23.00
N VAL A 278 1.64 -10.55 23.28
CA VAL A 278 2.45 -9.40 22.87
C VAL A 278 3.16 -8.78 24.08
N ASP A 279 4.46 -8.57 23.97
CA ASP A 279 5.31 -7.85 24.92
C ASP A 279 5.63 -6.44 24.41
N TYR A 280 5.15 -5.42 25.14
CA TYR A 280 5.35 -4.02 24.83
C TYR A 280 6.58 -3.51 25.58
N GLY A 281 7.60 -3.06 24.83
CA GLY A 281 8.88 -2.70 25.41
C GLY A 281 9.46 -1.40 24.86
N PRO A 282 10.49 -0.86 25.53
CA PRO A 282 11.28 0.21 24.94
C PRO A 282 12.02 -0.33 23.70
N PRO A 283 12.22 0.53 22.67
CA PRO A 283 12.99 0.16 21.51
C PRO A 283 14.48 0.00 21.83
N PRO A 284 15.25 -0.71 20.98
CA PRO A 284 16.70 -0.69 21.06
C PRO A 284 17.24 0.73 20.79
N ASP A 285 18.41 1.03 21.37
CA ASP A 285 19.13 2.26 21.06
C ASP A 285 19.63 2.23 19.60
N LEU A 286 19.25 3.23 18.81
CA LEU A 286 19.69 3.40 17.43
C LEU A 286 21.12 3.97 17.33
N GLY A 287 21.70 4.37 18.47
CA GLY A 287 23.00 5.04 18.56
C GLY A 287 22.90 6.54 18.31
N GLU A 288 23.97 7.27 18.63
CA GLU A 288 24.03 8.71 18.37
C GLU A 288 23.98 9.01 16.87
N ASP A 289 23.23 10.05 16.54
CA ASP A 289 23.39 10.73 15.26
C ASP A 289 24.81 11.30 15.20
N GLY A 290 25.67 10.68 14.41
CA GLY A 290 26.62 11.51 13.68
C GLY A 290 25.81 12.62 13.02
N PRO A 291 26.19 13.90 13.16
CA PRO A 291 25.40 15.00 12.60
C PRO A 291 25.06 14.65 11.16
N PRO A 292 23.81 14.83 10.72
CA PRO A 292 23.52 14.70 9.29
C PRO A 292 24.57 15.54 8.58
N ALA A 293 25.23 14.95 7.58
CA ALA A 293 26.20 15.69 6.79
C ALA A 293 25.46 16.87 6.14
N GLY A 294 25.42 18.03 6.80
CA GLY A 294 24.87 19.27 6.26
C GLY A 294 23.79 20.03 7.03
N HIS A 295 23.22 19.54 8.14
CA HIS A 295 22.05 20.23 8.72
C HIS A 295 22.15 20.47 10.24
N SER A 296 22.74 21.61 10.59
CA SER A 296 22.56 22.25 11.89
C SER A 296 22.22 23.72 11.66
N HIS A 297 21.02 24.11 12.07
CA HIS A 297 20.66 25.49 12.35
C HIS A 297 20.20 25.59 13.80
#